data_AF-A0A1Q5JHV3-F1
#
_entry.id   AF-A0A1Q5JHV3-F1
#
_cell.length_a   1.000
_cell.length_b   1.000
_cell.length_c   1.000
_cell.angle_alpha   90.00
_cell.angle_beta   90.00
_cell.angle_gamma   90.00
#
_symmetry.space_group_name_H-M   'P 1'
#
loop_
_entity.id
_entity.type
_entity.pdbx_description
1 polymer ?
#
loop_
_entity_poly.entity_id
_entity_poly.type
_entity_poly.pdbx_seq_one_letter_code
_entity_poly.pdbx_strand_id
1 'polypeptide(L)'
;MHAIRNGLGAFASVAVLLTGIAVAAEVRAAPAPVDEPPVTAPAAEEPENFGASCHTVVQGSHVTAHCRNPYPETDRVRLHVECERWWDVDSDSAPVDVGPAAHAQVTGRCWKEVRSAWVTHQPADRPADQALRPAP
;
A
#
# COMPACT_ATOMS: atom_id res chain seq x y z
N MET A 1 38.69 -31.19 -15.31
CA MET A 1 40.07 -31.09 -14.78
C MET A 1 40.09 -29.92 -13.80
N HIS A 2 40.42 -30.19 -12.53
CA HIS A 2 40.93 -29.34 -11.42
C HIS A 2 40.51 -27.84 -11.30
N ALA A 3 40.25 -27.23 -10.14
CA ALA A 3 40.08 -27.61 -8.73
C ALA A 3 39.77 -26.32 -7.91
N ILE A 4 38.72 -26.35 -7.10
CA ILE A 4 38.57 -25.96 -5.66
C ILE A 4 39.61 -25.02 -4.97
N ARG A 5 39.06 -24.18 -4.06
CA ARG A 5 39.56 -23.59 -2.76
C ARG A 5 39.98 -22.11 -2.81
N ASN A 6 39.75 -21.25 -1.80
CA ASN A 6 39.14 -21.35 -0.46
C ASN A 6 39.01 -19.92 0.11
N GLY A 7 38.21 -19.73 1.16
CA GLY A 7 38.38 -18.59 2.08
C GLY A 7 37.30 -18.45 3.15
N LEU A 8 37.33 -19.30 4.18
CA LEU A 8 36.57 -19.13 5.43
C LEU A 8 37.17 -17.97 6.24
N GLY A 9 36.31 -17.16 6.86
CA GLY A 9 36.70 -16.15 7.85
C GLY A 9 35.64 -16.02 8.93
N ALA A 10 35.69 -16.93 9.90
CA ALA A 10 34.94 -16.82 11.16
C ALA A 10 35.72 -15.93 12.13
N PHE A 11 35.08 -14.90 12.68
CA PHE A 11 35.52 -14.26 13.93
C PHE A 11 34.32 -14.12 14.86
N ALA A 12 34.18 -15.11 15.74
CA ALA A 12 33.45 -14.99 16.99
C ALA A 12 34.32 -14.24 18.00
N SER A 13 33.73 -13.36 18.82
CA SER A 13 34.11 -13.00 20.21
C SER A 13 33.38 -11.71 20.62
N VAL A 14 32.95 -11.45 21.86
CA VAL A 14 32.91 -12.15 23.15
C VAL A 14 31.96 -11.29 24.01
N ALA A 15 31.13 -11.95 24.83
CA ALA A 15 30.29 -11.33 25.84
C ALA A 15 31.09 -10.84 27.06
N VAL A 16 30.88 -9.60 27.52
CA VAL A 16 31.08 -9.12 28.90
C VAL A 16 30.25 -7.81 29.01
N LEU A 17 29.26 -7.63 29.88
CA LEU A 17 29.45 -7.21 31.28
C LEU A 17 28.11 -7.31 32.04
N LEU A 18 28.00 -8.36 32.87
CA LEU A 18 27.12 -8.40 34.03
C LEU A 18 27.75 -7.55 35.12
N THR A 19 27.15 -6.42 35.48
CA THR A 19 27.49 -5.70 36.72
C THR A 19 26.27 -4.98 37.28
N GLY A 20 25.79 -5.49 38.41
CA GLY A 20 25.27 -4.73 39.56
C GLY A 20 24.00 -3.90 39.38
N ILE A 21 23.01 -4.15 40.24
CA ILE A 21 22.57 -3.22 41.30
C ILE A 21 21.36 -3.88 41.96
N ALA A 22 21.54 -4.38 43.18
CA ALA A 22 20.43 -4.73 44.07
C ALA A 22 20.00 -3.44 44.78
N VAL A 23 18.78 -2.96 44.53
CA VAL A 23 18.14 -1.92 45.32
C VAL A 23 16.84 -2.51 45.87
N ALA A 24 16.82 -2.70 47.19
CA ALA A 24 15.62 -2.99 47.93
C ALA A 24 14.74 -1.72 47.93
N ALA A 25 13.55 -1.80 47.34
CA ALA A 25 12.52 -0.77 47.46
C ALA A 25 11.45 -1.28 48.43
N GLU A 26 11.33 -0.61 49.57
CA GLU A 26 10.22 -0.81 50.50
C GLU A 26 8.91 -0.39 49.85
N VAL A 27 7.96 -1.32 49.76
CA VAL A 27 6.60 -1.05 49.28
C VAL A 27 5.80 -0.39 50.41
N ARG A 28 5.70 0.94 50.38
CA ARG A 28 4.62 1.63 51.10
C ARG A 28 3.34 1.48 50.27
N ALA A 29 2.34 0.79 50.83
CA ALA A 29 1.02 0.69 50.22
C ALA A 29 0.39 2.09 50.11
N ALA A 30 0.27 2.60 48.89
CA ALA A 30 -0.53 3.78 48.58
C ALA A 30 -2.03 3.39 48.51
N PRO A 31 -2.96 4.27 48.92
CA PRO A 31 -4.39 4.01 48.74
C PRO A 31 -4.72 3.85 47.26
N ALA A 32 -5.58 2.88 46.94
CA ALA A 32 -5.98 2.58 45.57
C ALA A 32 -6.60 3.81 44.89
N PRO A 33 -6.21 4.12 43.64
CA PRO A 33 -6.88 5.16 42.87
C PRO A 33 -8.35 4.77 42.66
N VAL A 34 -9.23 5.74 42.81
CA VAL A 34 -10.66 5.60 42.51
C VAL A 34 -10.77 5.38 41.01
N ASP A 35 -11.40 4.28 40.60
CA ASP A 35 -11.58 3.92 39.20
C ASP A 35 -12.51 4.96 38.54
N GLU A 36 -11.92 5.90 37.82
CA GLU A 36 -12.67 6.79 36.92
C GLU A 36 -13.06 5.94 35.70
N PRO A 37 -14.35 5.88 35.31
CA PRO A 37 -14.78 5.03 34.22
C PRO A 37 -13.98 5.41 32.96
N PRO A 38 -13.41 4.43 32.24
CA PRO A 38 -12.58 4.72 31.09
C PRO A 38 -13.39 5.55 30.09
N VAL A 39 -12.91 6.76 29.82
CA VAL A 39 -13.38 7.56 28.67
C VAL A 39 -13.16 6.68 27.45
N THR A 40 -14.25 6.20 26.86
CA THR A 40 -14.18 5.41 25.63
C THR A 40 -13.63 6.34 24.56
N ALA A 41 -12.39 6.10 24.14
CA ALA A 41 -11.86 6.76 22.95
C ALA A 41 -12.81 6.46 21.79
N PRO A 42 -13.09 7.44 20.91
CA PRO A 42 -13.89 7.17 19.72
C PRO A 42 -13.30 5.96 19.01
N ALA A 43 -14.15 4.97 18.72
CA ALA A 43 -13.73 3.82 17.93
C ALA A 43 -13.09 4.36 16.65
N ALA A 44 -11.87 3.91 16.35
CA ALA A 44 -11.24 4.21 15.08
C ALA A 44 -12.23 3.79 14.00
N GLU A 45 -12.62 4.74 13.13
CA GLU A 45 -13.49 4.45 12.00
C GLU A 45 -12.86 3.27 11.23
N GLU A 46 -13.62 2.18 11.08
CA GLU A 46 -13.21 1.10 10.21
C GLU A 46 -12.97 1.71 8.81
N PRO A 47 -11.90 1.31 8.10
CA PRO A 47 -11.59 1.88 6.81
C PRO A 47 -12.84 1.84 5.94
N GLU A 48 -13.29 3.01 5.49
CA GLU A 48 -14.51 3.16 4.73
C GLU A 48 -14.53 2.14 3.58
N ASN A 49 -15.68 1.49 3.39
CA ASN A 49 -15.88 0.52 2.33
C ASN A 49 -15.78 1.23 0.98
N PHE A 50 -14.57 1.25 0.42
CA PHE A 50 -14.18 2.03 -0.76
C PHE A 50 -13.34 1.19 -1.73
N GLY A 51 -13.43 1.51 -3.02
CA GLY A 51 -12.59 0.95 -4.09
C GLY A 51 -13.31 -0.07 -4.96
N ALA A 52 -13.45 0.23 -6.24
CA ALA A 52 -13.95 -0.70 -7.23
C ALA A 52 -13.04 -1.93 -7.36
N SER A 53 -13.62 -3.09 -7.62
CA SER A 53 -12.86 -4.26 -8.03
C SER A 53 -12.54 -4.15 -9.53
N CYS A 54 -11.26 -4.05 -9.86
CA CYS A 54 -10.77 -3.92 -11.23
C CYS A 54 -9.89 -5.11 -11.63
N HIS A 55 -9.96 -5.51 -12.90
CA HIS A 55 -9.00 -6.42 -13.52
C HIS A 55 -8.62 -5.91 -14.90
N THR A 56 -7.37 -6.15 -15.31
CA THR A 56 -6.83 -5.75 -16.60
C THR A 56 -6.73 -6.94 -17.54
N VAL A 57 -7.02 -6.70 -18.81
CA VAL A 57 -6.88 -7.67 -19.91
C VAL A 57 -5.97 -7.05 -20.95
N VAL A 58 -4.90 -7.76 -21.30
CA VAL A 58 -3.93 -7.34 -22.32
C VAL A 58 -4.13 -8.17 -23.59
N GLN A 59 -4.31 -7.50 -24.73
CA GLN A 59 -4.46 -8.11 -26.05
C GLN A 59 -3.49 -7.44 -27.03
N GLY A 60 -2.33 -8.07 -27.21
CA GLY A 60 -1.24 -7.50 -28.01
C GLY A 60 -0.77 -6.17 -27.42
N SER A 61 -0.98 -5.09 -28.16
CA SER A 61 -0.62 -3.72 -27.76
C SER A 61 -1.73 -2.97 -27.01
N HIS A 62 -2.89 -3.60 -26.76
CA HIS A 62 -4.05 -2.96 -26.15
C HIS A 62 -4.30 -3.49 -24.74
N VAL A 63 -4.77 -2.61 -23.86
CA VAL A 63 -5.18 -2.93 -22.49
C VAL A 63 -6.61 -2.46 -22.27
N THR A 64 -7.43 -3.31 -21.65
CA THR A 64 -8.75 -2.94 -21.13
C THR A 64 -8.82 -3.27 -19.65
N ALA A 65 -9.16 -2.29 -18.81
CA ALA A 65 -9.53 -2.48 -17.43
C ALA A 65 -11.04 -2.55 -17.29
N HIS A 66 -11.54 -3.59 -16.63
CA HIS A 66 -12.94 -3.74 -16.28
C HIS A 66 -13.10 -3.54 -14.78
N CYS A 67 -13.84 -2.49 -14.40
CA CYS A 67 -14.04 -2.11 -13.01
C CYS A 67 -15.52 -2.25 -12.64
N ARG A 68 -15.78 -2.73 -11.42
CA ARG A 68 -17.10 -2.82 -10.81
C ARG A 68 -17.02 -2.28 -9.39
N ASN A 69 -17.87 -1.31 -9.07
CA ASN A 69 -17.92 -0.73 -7.73
C ASN A 69 -19.11 -1.31 -6.94
N PRO A 70 -18.87 -2.17 -5.93
CA PRO A 70 -19.94 -2.69 -5.08
C PRO A 70 -20.32 -1.73 -3.92
N TYR A 71 -19.62 -0.59 -3.80
CA TYR A 71 -19.69 0.30 -2.64
C TYR A 71 -20.56 1.54 -2.89
N PRO A 72 -21.04 2.19 -1.81
CA PRO A 72 -21.85 3.41 -1.91
C PRO A 72 -21.04 4.65 -2.30
N GLU A 73 -19.71 4.63 -2.13
CA GLU A 73 -18.85 5.76 -2.50
C GLU A 73 -18.35 5.66 -3.93
N THR A 74 -18.21 6.80 -4.60
CA THR A 74 -17.67 6.84 -5.97
C THR A 74 -16.17 6.67 -5.96
N ASP A 75 -15.69 5.72 -6.76
CA ASP A 75 -14.27 5.48 -6.95
C ASP A 75 -13.79 6.04 -8.28
N ARG A 76 -12.84 6.98 -8.21
CA ARG A 76 -12.14 7.53 -9.36
C ARG A 76 -10.94 6.66 -9.69
N VAL A 77 -11.07 5.90 -10.77
CA VAL A 77 -10.02 4.98 -11.24
C VAL A 77 -9.17 5.59 -12.35
N ARG A 78 -7.90 5.21 -12.41
CA ARG A 78 -7.02 5.51 -13.54
C ARG A 78 -6.27 4.25 -13.97
N LEU A 79 -6.28 3.99 -15.28
CA LEU A 79 -5.49 2.91 -15.87
C LEU A 79 -4.10 3.44 -16.20
N HIS A 80 -3.07 2.71 -15.76
CA HIS A 80 -1.67 2.92 -16.07
C HIS A 80 -1.19 1.78 -16.96
N VAL A 81 -0.46 2.10 -18.03
CA VAL A 81 0.10 1.14 -18.97
C VAL A 81 1.58 1.44 -19.16
N GLU A 82 2.43 0.51 -18.75
CA GLU A 82 3.84 0.53 -19.07
C GLU A 82 4.11 -0.20 -20.38
N CYS A 83 4.85 0.44 -21.27
CA CYS A 83 5.23 -0.10 -22.56
C CYS A 83 6.59 -0.79 -22.50
N GLU A 84 6.76 -1.86 -23.28
CA GLU A 84 7.97 -2.69 -23.21
C GLU A 84 9.18 -2.01 -23.85
N ARG A 85 8.96 -1.11 -24.81
CA ARG A 85 10.04 -0.47 -25.56
C ARG A 85 10.30 0.92 -25.00
N TRP A 86 11.57 1.26 -24.77
CA TRP A 86 11.97 2.56 -24.20
C TRP A 86 11.53 3.78 -25.03
N TRP A 87 11.27 3.61 -26.32
CA TRP A 87 10.81 4.66 -27.23
C TRP A 87 9.28 4.74 -27.33
N ASP A 88 8.57 3.74 -26.79
CA ASP A 88 7.13 3.72 -26.67
C ASP A 88 6.79 4.20 -25.26
N VAL A 89 6.26 5.41 -25.16
CA VAL A 89 6.14 6.10 -23.86
C VAL A 89 4.95 5.51 -23.09
N ASP A 90 5.19 5.21 -21.81
CA ASP A 90 4.15 4.77 -20.87
C ASP A 90 2.96 5.73 -20.87
N SER A 91 1.76 5.19 -20.72
CA SER A 91 0.53 5.97 -20.85
C SER A 91 -0.41 5.78 -19.67
N ASP A 92 -0.98 6.90 -19.24
CA ASP A 92 -2.00 6.97 -18.22
C ASP A 92 -3.33 7.40 -18.88
N SER A 93 -4.43 6.76 -18.50
CA SER A 93 -5.75 7.20 -18.92
C SER A 93 -6.15 8.50 -18.23
N ALA A 94 -7.15 9.19 -18.78
CA ALA A 94 -7.91 10.12 -17.97
C ALA A 94 -8.55 9.37 -16.78
N PRO A 95 -8.74 10.01 -15.61
CA PRO A 95 -9.52 9.44 -14.54
C PRO A 95 -10.96 9.16 -14.98
N VAL A 96 -11.54 8.06 -14.48
CA VAL A 96 -12.92 7.67 -14.74
C VAL A 96 -13.59 7.39 -13.40
N ASP A 97 -14.74 8.02 -13.18
CA ASP A 97 -15.52 7.80 -11.97
C ASP A 97 -16.41 6.55 -12.13
N VAL A 98 -16.29 5.61 -11.20
CA VAL A 98 -17.11 4.41 -11.08
C VAL A 98 -18.06 4.63 -9.91
N GLY A 99 -19.28 5.08 -10.22
CA GLY A 99 -20.30 5.35 -9.21
C GLY A 99 -20.83 4.11 -8.49
N PRO A 100 -21.79 4.28 -7.56
CA PRO A 100 -22.31 3.19 -6.74
C PRO A 100 -23.01 2.12 -7.58
N ALA A 101 -22.70 0.85 -7.31
CA ALA A 101 -23.21 -0.30 -8.07
C ALA A 101 -22.97 -0.22 -9.59
N ALA A 102 -22.01 0.61 -10.03
CA ALA A 102 -21.75 0.87 -11.44
C ALA A 102 -20.58 0.04 -11.99
N HIS A 103 -20.45 0.11 -13.31
CA HIS A 103 -19.40 -0.53 -14.09
C HIS A 103 -18.71 0.47 -15.00
N ALA A 104 -17.40 0.31 -15.17
CA ALA A 104 -16.63 1.10 -16.11
C ALA A 104 -15.67 0.22 -16.91
N GLN A 105 -15.41 0.65 -18.14
CA GLN A 105 -14.33 0.12 -18.98
C GLN A 105 -13.37 1.26 -19.29
N VAL A 106 -12.09 1.06 -18.99
CA VAL A 106 -11.03 2.02 -19.26
C VAL A 106 -10.01 1.36 -20.17
N THR A 107 -9.67 2.01 -21.28
CA THR A 107 -8.77 1.43 -22.29
C THR A 107 -7.49 2.24 -22.41
N GLY A 108 -6.39 1.54 -22.64
CA GLY A 108 -5.08 2.11 -22.95
C GLY A 108 -4.38 1.28 -24.03
N ARG A 109 -3.27 1.78 -24.56
CA ARG A 109 -2.47 1.04 -25.53
C ARG A 109 -1.03 1.51 -25.55
N CYS A 110 -0.16 0.62 -25.99
CA CYS A 110 1.18 0.94 -26.45
C CYS A 110 1.20 0.98 -27.99
N TRP A 111 2.23 1.56 -28.59
CA TRP A 111 2.50 1.37 -30.01
C TRP A 111 3.00 -0.05 -30.32
N LYS A 112 3.68 -0.69 -29.38
CA LYS A 112 4.19 -2.06 -29.45
C LYS A 112 3.69 -2.89 -28.25
N GLU A 113 4.54 -3.68 -27.64
CA GLU A 113 4.13 -4.62 -26.59
C GLU A 113 3.92 -3.90 -25.26
N VAL A 114 2.91 -4.34 -24.50
CA VAL A 114 2.67 -3.89 -23.13
C VAL A 114 3.59 -4.68 -22.19
N ARG A 115 4.30 -3.98 -21.30
CA ARG A 115 5.10 -4.60 -20.23
C ARG A 115 4.23 -4.94 -19.04
N SER A 116 3.47 -3.96 -18.56
CA SER A 116 2.62 -4.10 -17.38
C SER A 116 1.44 -3.13 -17.45
N ALA A 117 0.38 -3.42 -16.69
CA ALA A 117 -0.76 -2.52 -16.56
C ALA A 117 -1.47 -2.70 -15.21
N TRP A 118 -1.82 -1.59 -14.58
CA TRP A 118 -2.49 -1.59 -13.28
C TRP A 118 -3.48 -0.43 -13.17
N VAL A 119 -4.35 -0.50 -12.16
CA VAL A 119 -5.34 0.54 -11.87
C VAL A 119 -5.03 1.16 -10.51
N THR A 120 -5.08 2.50 -10.45
CA THR A 120 -5.09 3.23 -9.17
C THR A 120 -6.50 3.70 -8.85
N HIS A 121 -6.77 3.85 -7.55
CA HIS A 121 -8.07 4.17 -6.98
C HIS A 121 -7.95 5.46 -6.16
N GLN A 122 -8.96 6.30 -6.21
CA GLN A 122 -9.03 7.53 -5.43
C GLN A 122 -10.50 7.84 -5.09
N PRO A 123 -10.85 8.16 -3.84
CA PRO A 123 -12.18 8.66 -3.53
C PRO A 123 -12.51 9.89 -4.39
N ALA A 124 -13.66 9.91 -5.06
CA ALA A 124 -14.01 10.99 -5.99
C ALA A 124 -14.02 12.37 -5.31
N ASP A 125 -14.35 12.37 -4.02
CA ASP A 125 -14.50 13.52 -3.13
C ASP A 125 -13.14 14.02 -2.62
N ARG A 126 -12.07 13.21 -2.77
CA ARG A 126 -10.72 13.63 -2.46
C ARG A 126 -10.21 14.58 -3.56
N PRO A 127 -9.80 15.81 -3.22
CA PRO A 127 -9.18 16.72 -4.18
C PRO A 127 -7.97 16.08 -4.87
N ALA A 128 -7.85 16.23 -6.20
CA ALA A 128 -6.76 15.63 -6.98
C ALA A 128 -5.36 16.14 -6.58
N ASP A 129 -5.26 17.31 -5.95
CA ASP A 129 -4.00 17.90 -5.48
C ASP A 129 -3.48 17.27 -4.18
N GLN A 130 -4.36 16.70 -3.36
CA GLN A 130 -4.00 16.06 -2.09
C GLN A 130 -3.27 14.72 -2.29
N ALA A 131 -3.50 14.05 -3.42
CA ALA A 131 -2.79 12.82 -3.79
C ALA A 131 -1.31 13.03 -4.15
N LEU A 132 -0.91 14.27 -4.49
CA LEU A 132 0.48 14.63 -4.84
C LEU A 132 1.31 15.10 -3.63
N ARG A 133 0.73 15.22 -2.44
CA ARG A 133 1.48 15.64 -1.25
C ARG A 133 2.12 14.40 -0.60
N PRO A 134 3.45 14.35 -0.45
CA PRO A 134 4.08 13.29 0.35
C PRO A 134 3.55 13.37 1.79
N ALA A 135 3.31 12.20 2.39
CA ALA A 135 2.96 12.11 3.81
C ALA A 135 4.08 12.74 4.66
N PRO A 136 3.75 13.39 5.79
CA PRO A 136 4.73 14.03 6.67
C PRO A 136 5.75 13.05 7.24
#